data_AF-A0A919MZ63-F1
#
_entry.id   AF-A0A919MZ63-F1
#
_cell.length_a   1.000
_cell.length_b   1.000
_cell.length_c   1.000
_cell.angle_alpha   90.00
_cell.angle_beta   90.00
_cell.angle_gamma   90.00
#
_symmetry.space_group_name_H-M   'P 1'
#
loop_
_entity.id
_entity.type
_entity.pdbx_description
1 polymer ?
#
loop_
_entity_poly.entity_id
_entity_poly.type
_entity_poly.pdbx_seq_one_letter_code
_entity_poly.pdbx_strand_id
1 'polypeptide(L)'
;MAEGRHSVIAGALIQISTELGMTAVAEGVETAEQADALHRLGCTLLQGYYFGRPVAEPDFGRRHTAIDGVTADTAAGQARPALAATARQLIAALRVST
;
A
#
# COMPACT_ATOMS: atom_id res chain seq x y z
N MET A 1 7.20 9.87 28.60
CA MET A 1 7.78 10.75 27.55
C MET A 1 8.37 9.94 26.39
N ALA A 2 7.69 8.90 25.86
CA ALA A 2 8.17 8.09 24.73
C ALA A 2 7.50 8.45 23.40
N GLU A 3 6.27 9.01 23.46
CA GLU A 3 5.43 9.41 22.32
C GLU A 3 6.15 10.31 21.28
N GLY A 4 7.05 11.19 21.73
CA GLY A 4 7.64 12.24 20.88
C GLY A 4 8.86 11.82 20.05
N ARG A 5 9.54 10.71 20.36
CA ARG A 5 10.76 10.33 19.62
C ARG A 5 10.44 9.64 18.30
N HIS A 6 9.41 8.79 18.29
CA HIS A 6 9.00 8.09 17.07
C HIS A 6 8.43 9.06 16.04
N SER A 7 7.66 10.06 16.48
CA SER A 7 7.12 11.10 15.58
C SER A 7 8.22 11.96 14.96
N VAL A 8 9.28 12.29 15.70
CA VAL A 8 10.45 13.02 15.18
C VAL A 8 11.17 12.22 14.09
N ILE A 9 11.42 10.92 14.34
CA ILE A 9 12.07 10.04 13.36
C ILE A 9 11.19 9.88 12.11
N ALA A 10 9.89 9.61 12.30
CA ALA A 10 8.94 9.48 11.19
C ALA A 10 8.88 10.76 10.35
N GLY A 11 8.79 11.93 10.98
CA GLY A 11 8.79 13.22 10.28
C GLY A 11 10.07 13.44 9.46
N ALA A 12 11.24 13.14 10.03
CA ALA A 12 12.51 13.26 9.32
C ALA A 12 12.58 12.33 8.09
N LEU A 13 12.13 11.08 8.22
CA LEU A 13 12.11 10.12 7.10
C LEU A 13 11.13 10.52 6.00
N ILE A 14 9.96 11.05 6.36
CA ILE A 14 8.97 11.57 5.40
C ILE A 14 9.56 12.77 4.65
N GLN A 15 10.23 13.68 5.34
CA GLN A 15 10.89 14.82 4.72
C GLN A 15 11.99 14.39 3.75
N ILE A 16 12.88 13.48 4.17
CA ILE A 16 13.95 12.93 3.32
C ILE A 16 13.35 12.30 2.06
N SER A 17 12.30 11.48 2.22
CA SER A 17 11.62 10.84 1.08
C SER A 17 11.07 11.88 0.10
N THR A 18 10.45 12.93 0.63
CA THR A 18 9.90 14.06 -0.16
C THR A 18 11.00 14.78 -0.94
N GLU A 19 12.12 15.13 -0.29
CA GLU A 19 13.24 15.82 -0.92
C GLU A 19 13.92 14.97 -2.01
N LEU A 20 13.90 13.65 -1.86
CA LEU A 20 14.41 12.71 -2.86
C LEU A 20 13.41 12.38 -3.98
N GLY A 21 12.20 12.94 -3.94
CA GLY A 21 11.13 12.61 -4.89
C GLY A 21 10.63 11.16 -4.75
N MET A 22 10.82 10.55 -3.59
CA MET A 22 10.36 9.20 -3.26
C MET A 22 9.01 9.24 -2.55
N THR A 23 8.23 8.18 -2.72
CA THR A 23 6.99 8.00 -1.96
C THR A 23 7.25 7.14 -0.73
N ALA A 24 6.89 7.65 0.45
CA ALA A 24 6.94 6.89 1.69
C ALA A 24 5.61 6.18 1.95
N VAL A 25 5.67 4.93 2.43
CA VAL A 25 4.54 4.18 2.96
C VAL A 25 4.76 3.95 4.45
N ALA A 26 3.81 4.36 5.30
CA ALA A 26 3.85 4.04 6.71
C ALA A 26 3.10 2.72 6.97
N GLU A 27 3.84 1.68 7.36
CA GLU A 27 3.29 0.36 7.67
C GLU A 27 3.01 0.19 9.17
N GLY A 28 2.05 -0.67 9.51
CA GLY A 28 1.70 -1.01 10.89
C GLY A 28 0.74 -0.03 11.56
N VAL A 29 -0.09 0.69 10.79
CA VAL A 29 -1.11 1.60 11.35
C VAL A 29 -2.31 0.80 11.92
N GLU A 30 -2.51 0.86 13.23
CA GLU A 30 -3.53 0.11 13.95
C GLU A 30 -4.65 0.99 14.52
N THR A 31 -4.41 2.29 14.69
CA THR A 31 -5.41 3.23 15.23
C THR A 31 -5.62 4.47 14.36
N ALA A 32 -6.77 5.12 14.54
CA ALA A 32 -7.11 6.38 13.87
C ALA A 32 -6.13 7.50 14.24
N GLU A 33 -5.72 7.55 15.50
CA GLU A 33 -4.80 8.56 16.02
C GLU A 33 -3.41 8.44 15.38
N GLN A 34 -2.94 7.21 15.13
CA GLN A 34 -1.71 6.94 14.40
C GLN A 34 -1.83 7.41 12.94
N ALA A 35 -2.94 7.07 12.28
CA ALA A 35 -3.21 7.49 10.90
C ALA A 35 -3.21 9.01 10.77
N ASP A 36 -3.94 9.69 11.65
CA ASP A 36 -4.04 11.16 11.67
C ASP A 36 -2.69 11.83 11.96
N ALA A 37 -1.89 11.26 12.87
CA ALA A 37 -0.56 11.78 13.16
C ALA A 37 0.38 11.66 11.95
N LEU A 38 0.40 10.51 11.27
CA LEU A 38 1.20 10.28 10.08
C LEU A 38 0.75 11.15 8.90
N HIS A 39 -0.56 11.34 8.75
CA HIS A 39 -1.14 12.22 7.74
C HIS A 39 -0.71 13.68 7.95
N ARG A 40 -0.76 14.17 9.20
CA ARG A 40 -0.28 15.52 9.55
C ARG A 40 1.23 15.70 9.32
N LEU A 41 2.01 14.63 9.41
CA LEU A 41 3.44 14.65 9.09
C LEU A 41 3.71 14.62 7.56
N GLY A 42 2.68 14.49 6.73
CA GLY A 42 2.80 14.49 5.27
C GLY A 42 2.85 13.11 4.62
N CYS A 43 2.67 12.02 5.37
CA CYS A 43 2.59 10.68 4.80
C CYS A 43 1.17 10.40 4.29
N THR A 44 1.05 10.17 2.98
CA THR A 44 -0.25 9.97 2.32
C THR A 44 -0.58 8.50 2.02
N LEU A 45 0.42 7.60 2.08
CA LEU A 45 0.24 6.17 1.92
C LEU A 45 0.43 5.45 3.25
N LEU A 46 -0.64 4.81 3.72
CA LEU A 46 -0.70 4.17 5.03
C LEU A 46 -1.19 2.73 4.88
N GLN A 47 -0.56 1.80 5.59
CA GLN A 47 -0.97 0.39 5.64
C GLN A 47 -1.05 -0.08 7.08
N GLY A 48 -2.12 -0.79 7.43
CA GLY A 48 -2.21 -1.53 8.67
C GLY A 48 -3.62 -1.96 9.01
N TYR A 49 -3.78 -2.60 10.17
CA TYR A 49 -5.05 -3.20 10.59
C TYR A 49 -6.17 -2.18 10.83
N TYR A 50 -5.84 -0.90 11.01
CA TYR A 50 -6.83 0.17 11.01
C TYR A 50 -7.60 0.23 9.69
N PHE A 51 -6.91 0.02 8.56
CA PHE A 51 -7.52 0.05 7.22
C PHE A 51 -8.02 -1.32 6.78
N GLY A 52 -7.32 -2.38 7.14
CA GLY A 52 -7.71 -3.73 6.79
C GLY A 52 -6.68 -4.77 7.20
N ARG A 53 -7.15 -5.94 7.60
CA ARG A 53 -6.29 -7.10 7.83
C ARG A 53 -5.95 -7.77 6.49
N PRO A 54 -4.77 -8.40 6.37
CA PRO A 54 -4.46 -9.28 5.26
C PRO A 54 -5.56 -10.32 5.05
N VAL A 55 -5.88 -10.58 3.80
CA VAL A 55 -6.92 -11.53 3.39
C VAL A 55 -6.33 -12.56 2.45
N ALA A 56 -6.98 -13.73 2.37
CA ALA A 56 -6.67 -14.67 1.31
C ALA A 56 -7.02 -14.06 -0.06
N GLU A 57 -6.30 -14.46 -1.10
CA GLU A 57 -6.51 -13.97 -2.47
C GLU A 57 -7.98 -14.05 -2.95
N PRO A 58 -8.73 -15.16 -2.70
CA PRO A 58 -10.14 -15.24 -3.11
C PRO A 58 -11.02 -14.17 -2.47
N ASP A 59 -10.65 -13.70 -1.28
CA ASP A 59 -11.38 -12.68 -0.53
C ASP A 59 -10.91 -11.26 -0.86
N PHE A 60 -9.69 -11.10 -1.39
CA PHE A 60 -9.16 -9.82 -1.83
C PHE A 60 -10.01 -9.25 -2.97
N GLY A 61 -10.24 -10.06 -4.00
CA GLY A 61 -11.07 -9.69 -5.15
C GLY A 61 -12.48 -9.26 -4.71
N ARG A 62 -13.13 -10.06 -3.84
CA ARG A 62 -14.48 -9.76 -3.32
C ARG A 62 -14.56 -8.41 -2.60
N ARG A 63 -13.54 -8.06 -1.80
CA ARG A 63 -13.50 -6.83 -1.00
C ARG A 63 -13.10 -5.58 -1.81
N HIS A 64 -12.41 -5.76 -2.94
CA HIS A 64 -11.80 -4.67 -3.72
C HIS A 64 -12.18 -4.71 -5.21
N THR A 65 -13.37 -5.26 -5.56
CA THR A 65 -13.86 -5.39 -6.94
C THR A 65 -14.15 -4.06 -7.64
N ALA A 66 -14.29 -2.96 -6.90
CA ALA A 66 -14.48 -1.62 -7.44
C ALA A 66 -13.29 -0.74 -7.07
N ILE A 67 -12.16 -0.96 -7.76
CA ILE A 67 -11.20 0.12 -7.95
C ILE A 67 -11.75 0.98 -9.09
N ASP A 68 -12.61 1.95 -8.75
CA ASP A 68 -13.18 2.90 -9.71
C ASP A 68 -12.02 3.61 -10.44
N GLY A 69 -11.79 3.23 -11.70
CA GLY A 69 -10.69 3.73 -12.53
C GLY A 69 -10.09 2.72 -13.51
N VAL A 70 -10.32 1.41 -13.32
CA VAL A 70 -10.12 0.42 -14.39
C VAL A 70 -11.49 0.07 -14.93
N THR A 71 -11.95 0.79 -15.95
CA THR A 71 -13.08 0.30 -16.75
C THR A 71 -12.62 -0.98 -17.42
N ALA A 72 -12.97 -2.11 -16.82
CA ALA A 72 -13.03 -3.38 -17.50
C ALA A 72 -14.06 -3.21 -18.63
N ASP A 73 -13.59 -2.80 -19.80
CA ASP A 73 -14.41 -2.86 -21.00
C ASP A 73 -14.87 -4.31 -21.16
N THR A 74 -16.19 -4.45 -21.12
CA THR A 74 -16.93 -5.66 -20.84
C THR A 74 -17.41 -6.22 -22.17
N ALA A 75 -16.74 -7.23 -22.74
CA ALA A 75 -17.39 -8.07 -23.75
C ALA A 75 -16.63 -9.37 -24.02
N ALA A 76 -17.34 -10.48 -23.80
CA ALA A 76 -17.07 -11.83 -24.29
C ALA A 76 -15.81 -12.54 -23.76
N GLY A 77 -16.02 -13.78 -23.31
CA GLY A 77 -15.01 -14.59 -22.67
C GLY A 77 -13.79 -14.83 -23.54
N GLN A 78 -12.63 -14.45 -22.99
CA GLN A 78 -11.35 -15.12 -23.10
C GLN A 78 -10.43 -14.39 -22.12
N ALA A 79 -10.16 -15.00 -20.96
CA ALA A 79 -9.16 -14.49 -20.04
C ALA A 79 -7.85 -14.30 -20.82
N ARG A 80 -7.40 -13.06 -21.04
CA ARG A 80 -6.13 -12.82 -21.73
C ARG A 80 -5.02 -13.41 -20.85
N PRO A 81 -4.31 -14.46 -21.31
CA PRO A 81 -3.33 -15.19 -20.50
C PRO A 81 -2.11 -14.34 -20.12
N ALA A 82 -1.96 -13.14 -20.71
CA ALA A 82 -0.83 -12.25 -20.49
C ALA A 82 -0.81 -11.59 -19.11
N LEU A 83 -1.96 -11.15 -18.56
CA LEU A 83 -1.95 -10.36 -17.31
C LEU A 83 -1.63 -11.21 -16.08
N ALA A 84 -2.12 -12.46 -16.06
CA ALA A 84 -1.79 -13.43 -15.03
C ALA A 84 -0.30 -13.86 -15.08
N ALA A 85 0.33 -13.82 -16.26
CA ALA A 85 1.76 -14.06 -16.41
C ALA A 85 2.60 -12.89 -15.92
N THR A 86 2.21 -11.64 -16.20
CA THR A 86 2.93 -10.43 -15.76
C THR A 86 2.91 -10.25 -14.24
N ALA A 87 1.78 -10.50 -13.57
CA ALA A 87 1.70 -10.44 -12.11
C ALA A 87 2.53 -11.54 -11.41
N ARG A 88 2.59 -12.75 -12.01
CA ARG A 88 3.49 -13.81 -11.53
C ARG A 88 4.97 -13.48 -11.75
N GLN A 89 5.31 -12.76 -12.81
CA GLN A 89 6.69 -12.30 -13.07
C GLN A 89 7.13 -11.21 -12.08
N LEU A 90 6.25 -10.31 -11.66
CA LEU A 90 6.58 -9.26 -10.69
C LEU A 90 6.80 -9.84 -9.27
N ILE A 91 5.98 -10.80 -8.85
CA ILE A 91 6.13 -11.47 -7.53
C ILE A 91 7.36 -12.41 -7.52
N ALA A 92 7.71 -13.02 -8.66
CA ALA A 92 8.91 -13.83 -8.78
C ALA A 92 10.21 -12.99 -8.81
N ALA A 93 10.18 -11.76 -9.34
CA ALA A 93 11.33 -10.86 -9.40
C ALA A 93 11.69 -10.19 -8.06
N LEU A 94 10.77 -10.21 -7.08
CA LEU A 94 10.96 -9.60 -5.75
C LEU A 94 11.51 -10.55 -4.69
N ARG A 95 11.93 -11.77 -5.05
CA ARG A 95 12.68 -12.64 -4.15
C ARG A 95 14.18 -12.52 -4.42
N VAL A 96 14.84 -11.87 -3.46
CA VAL A 96 16.29 -11.82 -3.22
C VAL A 96 17.06 -10.88 -4.15
N SER A 97 17.21 -9.63 -3.71
CA SER A 97 18.41 -8.84 -3.96
C SER A 97 19.06 -8.49 -2.62
N THR A 98 19.58 -9.54 -1.97
CA THR A 98 20.78 -9.53 -1.13
C THR A 98 21.73 -10.55 -1.72
#